data_AF-A0A939Z1G4-F1
#
_entry.id   AF-A0A939Z1G4-F1
#
_cell.length_a   1.000
_cell.length_b   1.000
_cell.length_c   1.000
_cell.angle_alpha   90.00
_cell.angle_beta   90.00
_cell.angle_gamma   90.00
#
_symmetry.space_group_name_H-M   'P 1'
#
loop_
_entity.id
_entity.type
_entity.pdbx_description
1 polymer ?
#
loop_
_entity_poly.entity_id
_entity_poly.type
_entity_poly.pdbx_seq_one_letter_code
_entity_poly.pdbx_strand_id
1 'polypeptide(L)'
;YQNRRIQGIIGGYLGLNIDLWGEATRPYNPTKWNNKVDENVLPYLVSTYPNIVFFQADVQERVSELRTEINAYVMENYVAFISGEKEMTDENLAEFFGTIKDLGYDELLGYYIDYYDAYKAAE
;
A
#
# COMPACT_ATOMS: atom_id res chain seq x y z
N TYR A 1 10.42 15.16 8.55
CA TYR A 1 10.32 13.90 9.31
C TYR A 1 8.93 13.27 9.23
N GLN A 2 7.82 14.01 9.33
CA GLN A 2 6.46 13.47 9.12
C GLN A 2 6.25 12.85 7.72
N ASN A 3 6.80 13.47 6.67
CA ASN A 3 6.65 13.00 5.29
C ASN A 3 7.25 11.60 5.02
N ARG A 4 8.30 11.20 5.75
CA ARG A 4 8.92 9.86 5.62
C ARG A 4 8.07 8.76 6.25
N ARG A 5 7.32 9.08 7.32
CA ARG A 5 6.37 8.13 7.93
C ARG A 5 5.18 7.87 7.01
N ILE A 6 4.69 8.91 6.34
CA ILE A 6 3.56 8.80 5.40
C ILE A 6 3.93 7.94 4.18
N GLN A 7 5.14 8.14 3.60
CA GLN A 7 5.61 7.29 2.51
C GLN A 7 5.85 5.83 2.91
N GLY A 8 6.41 5.58 4.10
CA GLY A 8 6.63 4.20 4.56
C GLY A 8 5.32 3.44 4.80
N ILE A 9 4.29 4.13 5.30
CA ILE A 9 2.97 3.54 5.51
C ILE A 9 2.27 3.29 4.17
N ILE A 10 2.26 4.26 3.25
CA ILE A 10 1.50 4.19 1.99
C ILE A 10 2.23 3.39 0.89
N GLY A 11 3.54 3.60 0.73
CA GLY A 11 4.36 2.88 -0.23
C GLY A 11 4.52 1.40 0.12
N GLY A 12 4.53 1.07 1.42
CA GLY A 12 4.42 -0.30 1.90
C GLY A 12 3.04 -0.89 1.61
N TYR A 13 1.95 -0.20 1.97
CA TYR A 13 0.58 -0.70 1.80
C TYR A 13 0.16 -0.95 0.35
N LEU A 14 0.70 -0.19 -0.61
CA LEU A 14 0.23 -0.27 -2.00
C LEU A 14 1.14 -1.10 -2.91
N GLY A 15 2.31 -1.56 -2.44
CA GLY A 15 3.33 -2.22 -3.28
C GLY A 15 3.81 -1.33 -4.45
N LEU A 16 3.44 -0.06 -4.41
CA LEU A 16 3.73 0.93 -5.43
C LEU A 16 5.09 1.52 -5.07
N ASN A 17 6.14 1.02 -5.73
CA ASN A 17 7.46 1.63 -5.77
C ASN A 17 7.42 3.00 -6.48
N ILE A 18 6.44 3.85 -6.13
CA ILE A 18 6.25 5.18 -6.69
C ILE A 18 7.05 6.15 -5.82
N ASP A 19 8.10 6.70 -6.42
CA ASP A 19 8.82 7.86 -5.89
C ASP A 19 7.95 9.11 -5.99
N LEU A 20 6.98 9.23 -5.08
CA LEU A 20 5.99 10.32 -5.03
C LEU A 20 6.62 11.72 -4.87
N TRP A 21 7.90 11.83 -4.51
CA TRP A 21 8.58 13.11 -4.26
C TRP A 21 9.84 13.32 -5.11
N GLY A 22 10.03 12.52 -6.16
CA GLY A 22 11.13 12.67 -7.10
C GLY A 22 12.51 12.63 -6.43
N GLU A 23 12.68 11.81 -5.39
CA GLU A 23 13.98 11.60 -4.74
C GLU A 23 15.06 11.15 -5.74
N ALA A 24 14.68 10.39 -6.77
CA ALA A 24 15.55 9.99 -7.88
C ALA A 24 15.97 11.16 -8.81
N THR A 25 15.24 12.28 -8.78
CA THR A 25 15.49 13.46 -9.63
C THR A 25 16.23 14.60 -8.92
N ARG A 26 16.64 14.40 -7.66
CA ARG A 26 17.36 15.46 -6.92
C ARG A 26 18.75 15.69 -7.55
N PRO A 27 19.13 16.96 -7.83
CA PRO A 27 20.39 17.29 -8.49
C PRO A 27 21.65 16.93 -7.67
N TYR A 28 21.48 16.57 -6.40
CA TYR A 28 22.57 16.12 -5.54
C TYR A 28 22.23 14.75 -4.94
N ASN A 29 22.45 13.70 -5.72
CA ASN A 29 22.61 12.35 -5.17
C ASN A 29 24.08 12.20 -4.73
N PRO A 30 24.39 12.09 -3.43
CA PRO A 30 25.77 12.03 -2.97
C PRO A 30 26.50 10.83 -3.60
N THR A 31 27.66 11.08 -4.21
CA THR A 31 28.52 10.06 -4.87
C THR A 31 29.02 8.97 -3.92
N LYS A 32 28.92 9.18 -2.61
CA LYS A 32 29.17 8.16 -1.59
C LYS A 32 27.89 7.88 -0.82
N TRP A 33 27.39 6.66 -1.00
CA TRP A 33 26.43 6.02 -0.11
C TRP A 33 27.03 5.94 1.30
N ASN A 34 26.63 6.84 2.19
CA ASN A 34 26.98 6.76 3.61
C ASN A 34 25.97 5.84 4.32
N ASN A 35 26.06 4.54 4.02
CA ASN A 35 25.07 3.55 4.41
C ASN A 35 25.19 3.13 5.89
N LYS A 36 24.95 4.08 6.80
CA LYS A 36 24.62 3.74 8.19
C LYS A 36 23.34 2.90 8.30
N VAL A 37 22.55 2.81 7.24
CA VAL A 37 21.40 1.91 7.14
C VAL A 37 21.86 0.45 7.20
N ASP A 38 22.95 0.10 6.52
CA ASP A 38 23.39 -1.30 6.47
C ASP A 38 23.85 -1.79 7.85
N GLU A 39 24.55 -0.94 8.60
CA GLU A 39 25.05 -1.27 9.93
C GLU A 39 23.96 -1.20 11.02
N ASN A 40 23.06 -0.21 10.93
CA ASN A 40 22.11 0.07 12.02
C ASN A 40 20.68 -0.45 11.76
N VAL A 41 20.36 -0.86 10.53
CA VAL A 41 18.99 -1.25 10.14
C VAL A 41 18.91 -2.67 9.62
N LEU A 42 19.86 -3.15 8.81
CA LEU A 42 19.81 -4.53 8.28
C LEU A 42 19.75 -5.61 9.36
N PRO A 43 20.41 -5.50 10.53
CA PRO A 43 20.27 -6.52 11.58
C PRO A 43 18.84 -6.64 12.15
N TYR A 44 18.03 -5.59 11.99
CA TYR A 44 16.64 -5.54 12.42
C TYR A 44 15.66 -5.76 11.26
N LEU A 45 16.17 -6.01 10.03
CA LEU A 45 15.34 -6.32 8.89
C LEU A 45 14.79 -7.74 9.06
N VAL A 46 13.48 -7.82 9.26
CA VAL A 46 12.75 -9.09 9.29
C VAL A 46 12.18 -9.34 7.90
N SER A 47 12.07 -10.62 7.51
CA SER A 47 11.38 -11.01 6.28
C SER A 47 9.99 -10.38 6.26
N THR A 48 9.69 -9.67 5.18
CA THR A 48 8.39 -8.99 4.99
C THR A 48 7.45 -9.91 4.20
N TYR A 49 6.17 -9.56 4.16
CA TYR A 49 5.24 -10.22 3.25
C TYR A 49 5.71 -10.02 1.79
N PRO A 50 5.37 -10.94 0.87
CA PRO A 50 5.74 -10.81 -0.53
C PRO A 50 5.15 -9.51 -1.11
N ASN A 51 6.02 -8.58 -1.49
CA ASN A 51 5.63 -7.28 -2.04
C ASN A 51 5.33 -7.33 -3.55
N ILE A 52 5.68 -8.44 -4.21
CA ILE A 52 5.40 -8.69 -5.63
C ILE A 52 4.54 -9.95 -5.69
N VAL A 53 3.32 -9.79 -6.18
CA VAL A 53 2.31 -10.83 -6.25
C VAL A 53 2.01 -11.12 -7.72
N PHE A 54 2.13 -12.39 -8.12
CA PHE A 54 1.82 -12.84 -9.47
C PHE A 54 0.60 -13.74 -9.43
N PHE A 55 -0.53 -13.19 -9.85
CA PHE A 55 -1.78 -13.95 -9.98
C PHE A 55 -1.84 -14.67 -11.33
N GLN A 56 -2.70 -15.69 -11.40
CA GLN A 56 -3.12 -16.27 -12.68
C GLN A 56 -3.89 -15.21 -13.48
N ALA A 57 -3.95 -15.37 -14.81
CA ALA A 57 -4.45 -14.32 -15.70
C ALA A 57 -5.90 -13.87 -15.39
N ASP A 58 -6.77 -14.82 -15.07
CA ASP A 58 -8.17 -14.62 -14.68
C ASP A 58 -8.30 -13.87 -13.35
N VAL A 59 -7.54 -14.29 -12.34
CA VAL A 59 -7.50 -13.63 -11.03
C VAL A 59 -6.90 -12.22 -11.16
N GLN A 60 -5.89 -12.05 -12.00
CA GLN A 60 -5.24 -10.76 -12.22
C GLN A 60 -6.20 -9.73 -12.85
N GLU A 61 -7.04 -10.16 -13.79
CA GLU A 61 -8.08 -9.32 -14.39
C GLU A 61 -9.07 -8.87 -13.31
N ARG A 62 -9.61 -9.82 -12.53
CA ARG A 62 -10.58 -9.52 -11.47
C ARG A 62 -10.02 -8.62 -10.37
N VAL A 63 -8.79 -8.88 -9.92
CA VAL A 63 -8.08 -8.04 -8.97
C VAL A 63 -7.90 -6.63 -9.51
N SER A 64 -7.61 -6.47 -10.81
CA SER A 64 -7.44 -5.15 -11.44
C SER A 64 -8.75 -4.36 -11.49
N GLU A 65 -9.87 -5.02 -11.78
CA GLU A 65 -11.21 -4.41 -11.76
C GLU A 65 -11.56 -3.90 -10.37
N LEU A 66 -11.55 -4.80 -9.37
CA LEU A 66 -11.85 -4.50 -7.97
C LEU A 66 -10.97 -3.36 -7.45
N ARG A 67 -9.66 -3.45 -7.71
CA ARG A 67 -8.70 -2.45 -7.26
C ARG A 67 -8.94 -1.08 -7.88
N THR A 68 -9.35 -1.01 -9.15
CA THR A 68 -9.62 0.27 -9.83
C THR A 68 -10.75 1.01 -9.14
N GLU A 69 -11.87 0.33 -8.92
CA GLU A 69 -13.07 0.93 -8.34
C GLU A 69 -12.87 1.31 -6.88
N ILE A 70 -12.30 0.39 -6.08
CA ILE A 70 -12.01 0.63 -4.67
C ILE A 70 -11.02 1.79 -4.51
N ASN A 71 -9.96 1.84 -5.32
CA ASN A 71 -8.97 2.93 -5.23
C ASN A 71 -9.58 4.29 -5.56
N ALA A 72 -10.48 4.37 -6.55
CA ALA A 72 -11.13 5.62 -6.88
C ALA A 72 -11.90 6.19 -5.68
N TYR A 73 -12.73 5.34 -5.05
CA TYR A 73 -13.50 5.72 -3.85
C TYR A 73 -12.60 6.07 -2.65
N VAL A 74 -11.56 5.27 -2.42
CA VAL A 74 -10.59 5.49 -1.33
C VAL A 74 -9.89 6.83 -1.51
N MET A 75 -9.41 7.15 -2.72
CA MET A 75 -8.69 8.40 -2.98
C MET A 75 -9.58 9.63 -2.80
N GLU A 76 -10.84 9.57 -3.24
CA GLU A 76 -11.81 10.64 -3.03
C GLU A 76 -12.05 10.91 -1.53
N ASN A 77 -12.38 9.86 -0.77
CA ASN A 77 -12.62 9.98 0.67
C ASN A 77 -11.36 10.37 1.44
N TYR A 78 -10.19 9.88 1.03
CA TYR A 78 -8.90 10.25 1.62
C TYR A 78 -8.64 11.75 1.53
N VAL A 79 -8.90 12.36 0.37
CA VAL A 79 -8.77 13.82 0.20
C VAL A 79 -9.75 14.55 1.11
N ALA A 80 -11.00 14.09 1.21
CA ALA A 80 -12.02 14.70 2.06
C ALA A 80 -11.68 14.62 3.57
N PHE A 81 -11.13 13.50 4.03
CA PHE A 81 -10.69 13.36 5.43
C PHE A 81 -9.49 14.26 5.75
N ILE A 82 -8.56 14.45 4.82
CA ILE A 82 -7.37 15.30 5.04
C ILE A 82 -7.72 16.79 4.96
N SER A 83 -8.58 17.17 4.03
CA SER A 83 -9.03 18.56 3.89
C SER A 83 -9.92 19.00 5.07
N GLY A 84 -10.48 18.05 5.80
CA GLY A 84 -11.46 18.29 6.85
C GLY A 84 -12.88 18.50 6.32
N GLU A 85 -13.11 18.27 5.02
CA GLU A 85 -14.45 18.26 4.42
C GLU A 85 -15.30 17.12 4.98
N LYS A 86 -14.66 15.99 5.31
CA LYS A 86 -15.27 14.88 6.04
C LYS A 86 -14.52 14.68 7.35
N GLU A 87 -15.25 14.73 8.47
CA GLU A 87 -14.66 14.45 9.79
C GLU A 87 -14.44 12.94 9.97
N MET A 88 -13.34 12.55 10.63
CA MET A 88 -13.06 11.15 11.00
C MET A 88 -13.86 10.74 12.25
N THR A 89 -15.18 10.72 12.15
CA THR A 89 -16.08 10.15 13.17
C THR A 89 -16.26 8.65 12.95
N ASP A 90 -16.68 7.92 13.98
CA ASP A 90 -16.95 6.47 13.88
C ASP A 90 -18.01 6.16 12.83
N GLU A 91 -19.02 7.01 12.69
CA GLU A 91 -20.10 6.88 11.71
C GLU A 91 -19.59 7.03 10.27
N ASN A 92 -18.77 8.05 10.01
CA ASN A 92 -18.17 8.30 8.71
C ASN A 92 -17.17 7.21 8.31
N LEU A 93 -16.46 6.65 9.29
CA LEU A 93 -15.56 5.51 9.08
C LEU A 93 -16.35 4.22 8.80
N ALA A 94 -17.44 3.98 9.52
CA ALA A 94 -18.31 2.84 9.28
C ALA A 94 -18.92 2.86 7.86
N GLU A 95 -19.37 4.04 7.40
CA GLU A 95 -19.85 4.23 6.02
C GLU A 95 -18.74 3.95 4.99
N PHE A 96 -17.54 4.49 5.22
CA PHE A 96 -16.38 4.28 4.35
C PHE A 96 -16.02 2.80 4.20
N PHE A 97 -15.90 2.08 5.32
CA PHE A 97 -15.60 0.64 5.30
C PHE A 97 -16.76 -0.18 4.71
N GLY A 98 -18.01 0.19 5.00
CA GLY A 98 -19.18 -0.45 4.40
C GLY A 98 -19.18 -0.31 2.88
N THR A 99 -18.92 0.89 2.36
CA THR A 99 -18.88 1.14 0.91
C THR A 99 -17.76 0.37 0.23
N ILE A 100 -16.55 0.34 0.81
CA ILE A 100 -15.42 -0.43 0.25
C ILE A 100 -15.73 -1.92 0.25
N LYS A 101 -16.42 -2.41 1.28
CA LYS A 101 -16.88 -3.80 1.34
C LYS A 101 -17.87 -4.11 0.22
N ASP A 102 -18.85 -3.24 -0.01
CA ASP A 102 -19.85 -3.37 -1.08
C ASP A 102 -19.21 -3.31 -2.48
N LEU A 103 -18.09 -2.59 -2.62
CA LEU A 103 -17.26 -2.57 -3.84
C LEU A 103 -16.43 -3.85 -4.05
N GLY A 104 -16.53 -4.85 -3.17
CA GLY A 104 -15.88 -6.14 -3.32
C GLY A 104 -14.52 -6.25 -2.63
N TYR A 105 -14.27 -5.45 -1.58
CA TYR A 105 -13.02 -5.55 -0.82
C TYR A 105 -12.78 -6.92 -0.18
N ASP A 106 -13.83 -7.60 0.29
CA ASP A 106 -13.69 -8.94 0.88
C ASP A 106 -13.16 -9.95 -0.16
N GLU A 107 -13.61 -9.84 -1.41
CA GLU A 107 -13.14 -10.67 -2.53
C GLU A 107 -11.68 -10.35 -2.84
N LEU A 108 -11.35 -9.05 -2.95
CA LEU A 108 -9.98 -8.58 -3.17
C LEU A 108 -9.04 -9.10 -2.07
N LEU A 109 -9.44 -9.00 -0.81
CA LEU A 109 -8.67 -9.48 0.34
C LEU A 109 -8.49 -11.00 0.28
N GLY A 110 -9.52 -11.75 -0.10
CA GLY A 110 -9.46 -13.20 -0.29
C GLY A 110 -8.33 -13.62 -1.23
N TYR A 111 -8.21 -12.99 -2.40
CA TYR A 111 -7.12 -13.30 -3.34
C TYR A 111 -5.73 -13.11 -2.73
N TYR A 112 -5.53 -12.09 -1.91
CA TYR A 112 -4.24 -11.86 -1.24
C TYR A 112 -3.98 -12.83 -0.08
N ILE A 113 -5.02 -13.23 0.66
CA ILE A 113 -4.91 -14.27 1.69
C ILE A 113 -4.50 -15.59 1.04
N ASP A 114 -5.21 -16.02 0.00
CA ASP A 114 -4.93 -17.27 -0.71
C ASP A 114 -3.49 -17.30 -1.27
N TYR A 115 -3.05 -16.17 -1.84
CA TYR A 115 -1.68 -16.04 -2.31
C TYR A 115 -0.66 -16.12 -1.17
N TYR A 116 -0.92 -15.45 -0.04
CA TYR A 116 -0.02 -15.46 1.10
C TYR A 116 0.09 -16.85 1.73
N ASP A 117 -1.02 -17.57 1.84
CA ASP A 117 -1.05 -18.94 2.35
C ASP A 117 -0.28 -19.89 1.42
N ALA A 118 -0.44 -19.74 0.11
CA ALA A 118 0.35 -20.49 -0.88
C ALA A 118 1.85 -20.16 -0.80
N TYR A 119 2.20 -18.88 -0.63
CA TYR A 119 3.58 -18.44 -0.43
C TYR A 119 4.18 -19.04 0.84
N LYS A 120 3.45 -19.04 1.95
CA LYS A 120 3.89 -19.62 3.23
C LYS A 120 4.03 -21.13 3.20
N ALA A 121 3.19 -21.83 2.44
CA ALA A 121 3.32 -23.28 2.25
C ALA A 121 4.54 -23.67 1.38
N ALA A 122 5.07 -22.74 0.59
CA ALA A 122 6.23 -22.94 -0.28
C ALA A 122 7.58 -22.57 0.37
N GLU A 123 7.56 -21.96 1.57
CA GLU A 123 8.73 -21.62 2.41
C GLU A 123 9.18 -22.82 3.24
#